data_AF-A0A497DHF5-F1
#
_entry.id   AF-A0A497DHF5-F1
#
_cell.length_a   1.000
_cell.length_b   1.000
_cell.length_c   1.000
_cell.angle_alpha   90.00
_cell.angle_beta   90.00
_cell.angle_gamma   90.00
#
_symmetry.space_group_name_H-M   'P 1'
#
loop_
_entity.id
_entity.type
_entity.pdbx_description
1 polymer ?
#
loop_
_entity_poly.entity_id
_entity_poly.type
_entity_poly.pdbx_seq_one_letter_code
_entity_poly.pdbx_strand_id
1 'polypeptide(L)'
;MSSNFIKKHLPVLLVGLSVILGLIGFSIYFKNQNVSYSFTDLVYSVIRLFLMDSDFTLINVNIFLNIARFLAPLSLATAVIQWLLKEFSNRIKLAQVKRLKNHIIVCGNAASNKLLIQNLKEGKNHDYIALQKEVSEEDSLPLNTIGYDQVDTNLIKKTAFYKSRYLIISFENDAESLSFANKLLDTLNFNSIEQDIDIILLFKNPKWAEVSNDLGMMESINSKVRTHKHLNVRYLDYIDKSIRKYMLNYAPDTVKPVTKNSNPALATVVLGSGIVKERLIINLALNSHYINHKKLIVYVEKDSSQAFASFLKEYQINEMIAIRETEPEEIVSKANVAAVYICENNELKIMQYIKALQRSRHQHGTKRFIFINHANNIASLLPDEQNKIIDISNEVGVFSNIIDESLDAMAKTIHNDYLAKLREASKLQPNKETHQEWNLLPDEMKDRNRMQADHIGIKIRSLSCHLMPLDSPTKAYDWKNDPRQEALSKAEHNRWNAYMYYKGWKFGKDKNEQRKTHPDMISYDNLDDSIKQYDRNAILNIPDLLEQAGYKIVSNSN
;
A
#
# COMPACT_ATOMS: atom_id res chain seq x y z
N MET A 1 16.86 -24.62 -25.13
CA MET A 1 16.36 -23.48 -25.93
C MET A 1 14.96 -23.15 -25.44
N SER A 2 14.72 -21.92 -24.96
CA SER A 2 13.40 -21.57 -24.43
C SER A 2 12.34 -21.68 -25.54
N SER A 3 11.13 -22.13 -25.19
CA SER A 3 9.97 -22.19 -26.11
C SER A 3 9.71 -20.87 -26.84
N ASN A 4 10.16 -19.74 -26.28
CA ASN A 4 9.99 -18.40 -26.84
C ASN A 4 10.98 -18.09 -27.97
N PHE A 5 12.22 -18.63 -27.91
CA PHE A 5 13.20 -18.44 -28.99
C PHE A 5 12.72 -19.08 -30.29
N ILE A 6 12.20 -20.31 -30.20
CA ILE A 6 11.67 -21.03 -31.37
C ILE A 6 10.45 -20.28 -31.91
N LYS A 7 9.47 -19.88 -31.09
CA LYS A 7 8.29 -19.14 -31.55
C LYS A 7 8.63 -17.82 -32.27
N LYS A 8 9.57 -17.03 -31.72
CA LYS A 8 9.96 -15.72 -32.26
C LYS A 8 10.69 -15.84 -33.60
N HIS A 9 11.55 -16.84 -33.74
CA HIS A 9 12.36 -17.02 -34.95
C HIS A 9 11.79 -18.03 -35.95
N LEU A 10 10.71 -18.74 -35.61
CA LEU A 10 10.08 -19.73 -36.48
C LEU A 10 9.73 -19.18 -37.87
N PRO A 11 9.11 -17.99 -38.03
CA PRO A 11 8.79 -17.46 -39.36
C PRO A 11 10.05 -17.25 -40.21
N VAL A 12 11.11 -16.68 -39.62
CA VAL A 12 12.39 -16.44 -40.29
C VAL A 12 13.09 -17.74 -40.67
N LEU A 13 13.05 -18.74 -39.79
CA LEU A 13 13.60 -20.08 -40.05
C LEU A 13 12.82 -20.79 -41.18
N LEU A 14 11.49 -20.66 -41.21
CA LEU A 14 10.66 -21.24 -42.27
C LEU A 14 10.89 -20.55 -43.62
N VAL A 15 11.07 -19.22 -43.65
CA VAL A 15 11.46 -18.49 -44.86
C VAL A 15 12.83 -18.95 -45.34
N GLY A 16 13.83 -18.99 -44.44
CA GLY A 16 15.18 -19.45 -44.77
C GLY A 16 15.21 -20.88 -45.31
N LEU A 17 14.46 -21.79 -44.67
CA LEU A 17 14.32 -23.17 -45.13
C LEU A 17 13.65 -23.24 -46.51
N SER A 18 12.59 -22.45 -46.73
CA SER A 18 11.90 -22.37 -48.03
C SER A 18 12.80 -21.88 -49.14
N VAL A 19 13.65 -20.88 -48.86
CA VAL A 19 14.64 -20.35 -49.82
C VAL A 19 15.68 -21.40 -50.16
N ILE A 20 16.26 -22.08 -49.16
CA ILE A 20 17.28 -23.12 -49.39
C ILE A 20 16.70 -24.28 -50.22
N LEU A 21 15.53 -24.80 -49.83
CA LEU A 21 14.84 -25.87 -50.55
C LEU A 21 14.44 -25.43 -51.96
N GLY A 22 14.03 -24.17 -52.13
CA GLY A 22 13.69 -23.59 -53.42
C GLY A 22 14.91 -23.50 -54.34
N LEU A 23 16.06 -23.01 -53.86
CA LEU A 23 17.29 -22.91 -54.64
C LEU A 23 17.80 -24.28 -55.10
N ILE A 24 17.83 -25.26 -54.18
CA ILE A 24 18.18 -26.65 -54.49
C ILE A 24 17.17 -27.24 -55.50
N GLY A 25 15.88 -27.01 -55.26
CA GLY A 25 14.79 -27.51 -56.07
C GLY A 25 14.83 -27.00 -57.51
N PHE A 26 14.98 -25.70 -57.72
CA PHE A 26 15.07 -25.11 -59.06
C PHE A 26 16.37 -25.46 -59.79
N SER A 27 17.50 -25.58 -59.08
CA SER A 27 18.76 -26.00 -59.71
C SER A 27 18.68 -27.41 -60.29
N ILE A 28 18.07 -28.34 -59.55
CA ILE A 28 17.81 -29.72 -60.03
C ILE A 28 16.79 -29.70 -61.17
N TYR A 29 15.72 -28.90 -61.03
CA TYR A 29 14.65 -28.82 -62.02
C TYR A 29 15.15 -28.32 -63.39
N PHE A 30 15.86 -27.19 -63.43
CA PHE A 30 16.38 -26.64 -64.68
C PHE A 30 17.45 -27.53 -65.31
N LYS A 31 18.29 -28.18 -64.49
CA LYS A 31 19.28 -29.16 -64.97
C LYS A 31 18.63 -30.36 -65.65
N ASN A 32 17.55 -30.90 -65.08
CA ASN A 32 16.82 -32.03 -65.67
C ASN A 32 16.08 -31.66 -66.96
N GLN A 33 15.72 -30.38 -67.13
CA GLN A 33 15.03 -29.88 -68.33
C GLN A 33 16.00 -29.34 -69.40
N ASN A 34 17.33 -29.46 -69.21
CA ASN A 34 18.36 -28.91 -70.08
C ASN A 34 18.22 -27.40 -70.38
N VAL A 35 17.66 -26.64 -69.44
CA VAL A 35 17.54 -25.18 -69.55
C VAL A 35 18.82 -24.54 -69.01
N SER A 36 19.44 -23.62 -69.76
CA SER A 36 20.55 -22.80 -69.26
C SER A 36 19.99 -21.74 -68.30
N TYR A 37 20.59 -21.61 -67.11
CA TYR A 37 20.14 -20.68 -66.08
C TYR A 37 21.33 -20.03 -65.39
N SER A 38 21.14 -18.79 -64.93
CA SER A 38 22.05 -18.08 -64.04
C SER A 38 21.63 -18.25 -62.57
N PHE A 39 22.51 -17.90 -61.63
CA PHE A 39 22.16 -17.87 -60.22
C PHE A 39 21.02 -16.88 -59.92
N THR A 40 20.99 -15.75 -60.64
CA THR A 40 19.91 -14.76 -60.52
C THR A 40 18.55 -15.30 -60.96
N ASP A 41 18.50 -16.19 -61.95
CA ASP A 41 17.26 -16.84 -62.38
C ASP A 41 16.71 -17.80 -61.32
N LEU A 42 17.60 -18.49 -60.59
CA LEU A 42 17.21 -19.32 -59.44
C LEU A 42 16.60 -18.49 -58.32
N VAL A 43 17.24 -17.37 -57.97
CA VAL A 43 16.73 -16.45 -56.93
C VAL A 43 15.38 -15.88 -57.32
N TYR A 44 15.23 -15.42 -58.57
CA TYR A 44 13.95 -14.91 -59.10
C TYR A 44 12.84 -15.97 -59.03
N SER A 45 13.15 -17.21 -59.39
CA SER A 45 12.19 -18.33 -59.35
C SER A 45 11.75 -18.66 -57.92
N VAL A 46 12.67 -18.59 -56.95
CA VAL A 46 12.35 -18.76 -55.53
C VAL A 46 11.45 -17.62 -55.03
N ILE A 47 11.70 -16.37 -55.43
CA ILE A 47 10.85 -15.23 -55.06
C ILE A 47 9.42 -15.43 -55.57
N ARG A 48 9.23 -15.96 -56.79
CA ARG A 48 7.88 -16.25 -57.34
C ARG A 48 7.10 -17.25 -56.48
N LEU A 49 7.77 -18.20 -55.80
CA LEU A 49 7.08 -19.13 -54.88
C LEU A 49 6.38 -18.41 -53.72
N PHE A 50 6.91 -17.27 -53.27
CA PHE A 50 6.30 -16.49 -52.19
C PHE A 50 5.10 -15.66 -52.65
N LEU A 51 5.04 -15.32 -53.94
CA LEU A 51 3.97 -14.49 -54.52
C LEU A 51 2.73 -15.31 -54.93
N MET A 52 2.73 -16.63 -54.72
CA MET A 52 1.71 -17.57 -55.22
C MET A 52 1.49 -17.50 -56.74
N ASP A 53 2.44 -16.91 -57.47
CA ASP A 53 2.51 -16.82 -58.93
C ASP A 53 3.38 -17.96 -59.50
N SER A 54 3.27 -19.14 -58.89
CA SER A 54 3.91 -20.34 -59.41
C SER A 54 3.05 -20.85 -60.55
N ASP A 55 3.51 -20.66 -61.79
CA ASP A 55 2.92 -21.26 -62.98
C ASP A 55 2.60 -22.74 -62.70
N PHE A 56 1.31 -23.10 -62.73
CA PHE A 56 0.82 -24.48 -62.50
C PHE A 56 1.27 -25.47 -63.61
N THR A 57 2.21 -25.07 -64.46
CA THR A 57 2.75 -25.81 -65.61
C THR A 57 4.02 -26.59 -65.29
N LEU A 58 4.53 -26.56 -64.06
CA LEU A 58 5.69 -27.35 -63.63
C LEU A 58 5.33 -28.85 -63.58
N ILE A 59 5.80 -29.62 -64.55
CA ILE A 59 5.63 -31.07 -64.65
C ILE A 59 6.88 -31.76 -64.07
N ASN A 60 6.71 -32.83 -63.28
CA ASN A 60 7.81 -33.60 -62.66
C ASN A 60 8.72 -32.80 -61.70
N VAL A 61 8.11 -32.08 -60.75
CA VAL A 61 8.85 -31.37 -59.68
C VAL A 61 9.53 -32.33 -58.69
N ASN A 62 10.78 -32.05 -58.35
CA ASN A 62 11.51 -32.81 -57.31
C ASN A 62 10.96 -32.50 -55.90
N ILE A 63 11.33 -33.34 -54.93
CA ILE A 63 10.81 -33.25 -53.55
C ILE A 63 11.15 -31.92 -52.87
N PHE A 64 12.34 -31.34 -53.12
CA PHE A 64 12.74 -30.07 -52.51
C PHE A 64 11.85 -28.92 -53.00
N LEU A 65 11.63 -28.84 -54.31
CA LEU A 65 10.76 -27.84 -54.92
C LEU A 65 9.29 -28.03 -54.53
N ASN A 66 8.84 -29.29 -54.41
CA ASN A 66 7.49 -29.60 -53.97
C ASN A 66 7.24 -29.16 -52.51
N ILE A 67 8.22 -29.29 -51.62
CA ILE A 67 8.11 -28.77 -50.25
C ILE A 67 8.16 -27.23 -50.27
N ALA A 68 9.11 -26.64 -50.99
CA ALA A 68 9.31 -25.19 -51.03
C ALA A 68 8.09 -24.42 -51.56
N ARG A 69 7.40 -24.93 -52.60
CA ARG A 69 6.22 -24.25 -53.19
C ARG A 69 5.04 -24.10 -52.24
N PHE A 70 4.91 -24.98 -51.24
CA PHE A 70 3.89 -24.86 -50.20
C PHE A 70 4.41 -24.15 -48.96
N LEU A 71 5.68 -24.39 -48.61
CA LEU A 71 6.28 -23.81 -47.42
C LEU A 71 6.49 -22.29 -47.54
N ALA A 72 6.82 -21.79 -48.74
CA ALA A 72 7.05 -20.36 -48.98
C ALA A 72 5.79 -19.51 -48.71
N PRO A 73 4.62 -19.76 -49.34
CA PRO A 73 3.38 -19.05 -48.99
C PRO A 73 2.97 -19.25 -47.52
N LEU A 74 3.11 -20.47 -47.00
CA LEU A 74 2.73 -20.77 -45.62
C LEU A 74 3.60 -20.00 -44.62
N SER A 75 4.89 -19.82 -44.91
CA SER A 75 5.83 -19.07 -44.06
C SER A 75 5.44 -17.59 -43.95
N LEU A 76 4.97 -16.95 -45.03
CA LEU A 76 4.42 -15.60 -44.98
C LEU A 76 3.10 -15.56 -44.20
N ALA A 77 2.23 -16.56 -44.41
CA ALA A 77 0.98 -16.68 -43.68
C ALA A 77 1.19 -16.90 -42.18
N THR A 78 2.32 -17.47 -41.73
CA THR A 78 2.56 -17.70 -40.29
C THR A 78 2.54 -16.42 -39.47
N ALA A 79 3.07 -15.30 -39.98
CA ALA A 79 3.03 -14.01 -39.29
C ALA A 79 1.60 -13.49 -39.14
N VAL A 80 0.79 -13.60 -40.21
CA VAL A 80 -0.63 -13.23 -40.22
C VAL A 80 -1.44 -14.13 -39.28
N ILE A 81 -1.19 -15.44 -39.30
CA ILE A 81 -1.83 -16.41 -38.42
C ILE A 81 -1.46 -16.16 -36.96
N GLN A 82 -0.20 -15.87 -36.65
CA GLN A 82 0.24 -15.52 -35.30
C GLN A 82 -0.46 -14.26 -34.79
N TRP A 83 -0.57 -13.23 -35.65
CA TRP A 83 -1.33 -12.01 -35.34
C TRP A 83 -2.81 -12.31 -35.07
N LEU A 84 -3.48 -13.10 -35.94
CA LEU A 84 -4.87 -13.52 -35.74
C LEU A 84 -5.06 -14.34 -34.45
N LEU A 85 -4.20 -15.31 -34.19
CA LEU A 85 -4.25 -16.14 -32.98
C LEU A 85 -4.03 -15.32 -31.70
N LYS A 86 -3.17 -14.29 -31.75
CA LYS A 86 -2.99 -13.34 -30.63
C LYS A 86 -4.29 -12.61 -30.31
N GLU A 87 -5.01 -12.14 -31.34
CA GLU A 87 -6.30 -11.47 -31.20
C GLU A 87 -7.39 -12.41 -30.64
N PHE A 88 -7.43 -13.67 -31.10
CA PHE A 88 -8.33 -14.69 -30.56
C PHE A 88 -7.99 -15.12 -29.14
N SER A 89 -6.70 -15.11 -28.76
CA SER A 89 -6.24 -15.57 -27.45
C SER A 89 -6.84 -14.75 -26.30
N ASN A 90 -7.00 -13.44 -26.48
CA ASN A 90 -7.61 -12.56 -25.48
C ASN A 90 -9.08 -12.89 -25.24
N ARG A 91 -9.83 -13.23 -26.30
CA ARG A 91 -11.23 -13.67 -26.18
C ARG A 91 -11.36 -15.01 -25.45
N ILE A 92 -10.46 -15.95 -25.72
CA ILE A 92 -10.40 -17.25 -25.04
C ILE A 92 -10.07 -17.07 -23.56
N LYS A 93 -9.06 -16.26 -23.23
CA LYS A 93 -8.71 -15.91 -21.84
C LYS A 93 -9.88 -15.28 -21.11
N LEU A 94 -10.60 -14.33 -21.73
CA LEU A 94 -11.81 -13.73 -21.16
C LEU A 94 -12.89 -14.78 -20.85
N ALA A 95 -13.07 -15.77 -21.72
CA ALA A 95 -14.02 -16.86 -21.49
C ALA A 95 -13.57 -17.80 -20.34
N GLN A 96 -12.26 -18.03 -20.20
CA GLN A 96 -11.68 -18.81 -19.10
C GLN A 96 -11.86 -18.12 -17.75
N VAL A 97 -11.50 -16.84 -17.64
CA VAL A 97 -11.61 -16.11 -16.36
C VAL A 97 -13.05 -15.94 -15.89
N LYS A 98 -14.05 -15.94 -16.80
CA LYS A 98 -15.50 -15.89 -16.45
C LYS A 98 -15.98 -17.07 -15.59
N ARG A 99 -15.20 -18.15 -15.52
CA ARG A 99 -15.48 -19.33 -14.70
C ARG A 99 -14.98 -19.18 -13.26
N LEU A 100 -14.06 -18.25 -13.00
CA LEU A 100 -13.53 -18.01 -11.67
C LEU A 100 -14.63 -17.46 -10.73
N LYS A 101 -14.53 -17.82 -9.46
CA LYS A 101 -15.38 -17.36 -8.36
C LYS A 101 -14.51 -17.07 -7.15
N ASN A 102 -14.95 -16.14 -6.30
CA ASN A 102 -14.22 -15.73 -5.10
C ASN A 102 -12.75 -15.34 -5.38
N HIS A 103 -12.51 -14.77 -6.56
CA HIS A 103 -11.18 -14.45 -7.08
C HIS A 103 -10.85 -12.96 -6.88
N ILE A 104 -9.58 -12.62 -7.10
CA ILE A 104 -9.05 -11.26 -6.97
C ILE A 104 -8.90 -10.65 -8.36
N ILE A 105 -9.34 -9.41 -8.56
CA ILE A 105 -9.05 -8.64 -9.76
C ILE A 105 -8.05 -7.55 -9.40
N VAL A 106 -6.90 -7.52 -10.05
CA VAL A 106 -5.90 -6.44 -9.89
C VAL A 106 -5.94 -5.56 -11.13
N CYS A 107 -6.23 -4.28 -10.93
CA CYS A 107 -6.50 -3.30 -11.96
C CYS A 107 -5.59 -2.08 -11.85
N GLY A 108 -5.08 -1.63 -13.00
CA GLY A 108 -4.27 -0.43 -13.15
C GLY A 108 -2.79 -0.73 -13.38
N ASN A 109 -2.04 0.32 -13.69
CA ASN A 109 -0.65 0.25 -14.15
C ASN A 109 0.38 0.64 -13.09
N ALA A 110 -0.01 0.74 -11.82
CA ALA A 110 0.91 1.09 -10.75
C ALA A 110 2.08 0.09 -10.63
N ALA A 111 3.30 0.58 -10.40
CA ALA A 111 4.48 -0.26 -10.13
C ALA A 111 4.26 -1.26 -8.96
N SER A 112 3.48 -0.90 -7.94
CA SER A 112 3.09 -1.78 -6.82
C SER A 112 2.32 -3.03 -7.28
N ASN A 113 1.56 -2.96 -8.37
CA ASN A 113 0.82 -4.10 -8.91
C ASN A 113 1.76 -5.21 -9.39
N LYS A 114 2.99 -4.90 -9.80
CA LYS A 114 3.97 -5.92 -10.22
C LYS A 114 4.34 -6.83 -9.05
N LEU A 115 4.64 -6.24 -7.89
CA LEU A 115 4.97 -6.98 -6.67
C LEU A 115 3.76 -7.81 -6.19
N LEU A 116 2.57 -7.20 -6.19
CA LEU A 116 1.33 -7.87 -5.81
C LEU A 116 1.03 -9.08 -6.70
N ILE A 117 1.14 -8.92 -8.01
CA ILE A 117 0.87 -10.00 -8.98
C ILE A 117 1.92 -11.12 -8.84
N GLN A 118 3.18 -10.78 -8.56
CA GLN A 118 4.20 -11.77 -8.25
C GLN A 118 3.85 -12.54 -6.97
N ASN A 119 3.47 -11.86 -5.90
CA ASN A 119 3.03 -12.49 -4.65
C ASN A 119 1.83 -13.42 -4.86
N LEU A 120 0.84 -13.01 -5.66
CA LEU A 120 -0.32 -13.83 -6.01
C LEU A 120 0.06 -15.05 -6.85
N LYS A 121 1.05 -14.93 -7.74
CA LYS A 121 1.56 -16.05 -8.55
C LYS A 121 2.26 -17.11 -7.70
N GLU A 122 3.04 -16.67 -6.71
CA GLU A 122 3.77 -17.55 -5.80
C GLU A 122 2.84 -18.19 -4.75
N GLY A 123 1.77 -17.49 -4.38
CA GLY A 123 0.73 -17.98 -3.48
C GLY A 123 -0.13 -19.07 -4.10
N LYS A 124 -0.10 -20.28 -3.54
CA LYS A 124 -0.85 -21.45 -4.05
C LYS A 124 -2.39 -21.37 -3.92
N ASN A 125 -2.93 -20.37 -3.23
CA ASN A 125 -4.34 -20.36 -2.77
C ASN A 125 -5.21 -19.23 -3.33
N HIS A 126 -4.71 -18.39 -4.23
CA HIS A 126 -5.50 -17.25 -4.72
C HIS A 126 -5.70 -17.33 -6.23
N ASP A 127 -6.95 -17.57 -6.64
CA ASP A 127 -7.37 -17.28 -8.01
C ASP A 127 -7.34 -15.77 -8.21
N TYR A 128 -6.60 -15.29 -9.20
CA TYR A 128 -6.53 -13.87 -9.53
C TYR A 128 -6.65 -13.63 -11.03
N ILE A 129 -7.05 -12.41 -11.39
CA ILE A 129 -7.09 -11.85 -12.74
C ILE A 129 -6.26 -10.57 -12.71
N ALA A 130 -5.19 -10.54 -13.49
CA ALA A 130 -4.34 -9.36 -13.63
C ALA A 130 -4.72 -8.59 -14.90
N LEU A 131 -5.08 -7.33 -14.75
CA LEU A 131 -5.38 -6.42 -15.83
C LEU A 131 -4.15 -5.52 -16.07
N GLN A 132 -3.39 -5.77 -17.14
CA GLN A 132 -2.20 -4.98 -17.50
C GLN A 132 -2.27 -4.32 -18.88
N LYS A 133 -1.73 -3.10 -18.98
CA LYS A 133 -1.49 -2.42 -20.26
C LYS A 133 -0.33 -3.09 -21.00
N GLU A 134 -0.53 -3.40 -22.28
CA GLU A 134 0.42 -4.02 -23.22
C GLU A 134 1.60 -4.80 -22.59
N VAL A 135 1.47 -6.12 -22.66
CA VAL A 135 2.41 -7.09 -22.15
C VAL A 135 3.70 -7.07 -22.96
N SER A 136 4.84 -6.79 -22.33
CA SER A 136 6.15 -7.09 -22.90
C SER A 136 6.29 -8.60 -23.10
N GLU A 137 6.62 -9.04 -24.32
CA GLU A 137 6.73 -10.47 -24.68
C GLU A 137 7.76 -11.27 -23.85
N GLU A 138 8.60 -10.58 -23.06
CA GLU A 138 9.66 -11.16 -22.25
C GLU A 138 9.18 -11.75 -20.91
N ASP A 139 8.06 -11.28 -20.36
CA ASP A 139 7.50 -11.86 -19.14
C ASP A 139 6.55 -13.01 -19.51
N SER A 140 6.90 -14.24 -19.13
CA SER A 140 5.99 -15.38 -19.17
C SER A 140 4.78 -15.06 -18.27
N LEU A 141 3.75 -14.45 -18.86
CA LEU A 141 2.60 -14.02 -18.11
C LEU A 141 1.89 -15.22 -17.48
N PRO A 142 1.38 -15.05 -16.25
CA PRO A 142 0.49 -16.02 -15.65
C PRO A 142 -0.74 -16.31 -16.53
N LEU A 143 -1.34 -17.49 -16.35
CA LEU A 143 -2.49 -18.00 -17.10
C LEU A 143 -3.69 -17.01 -17.11
N ASN A 144 -3.83 -16.20 -16.06
CA ASN A 144 -4.99 -15.33 -15.83
C ASN A 144 -4.70 -13.82 -16.03
N THR A 145 -3.67 -13.48 -16.81
CA THR A 145 -3.41 -12.07 -17.17
C THR A 145 -4.11 -11.70 -18.49
N ILE A 146 -4.86 -10.60 -18.45
CA ILE A 146 -5.58 -10.03 -19.59
C ILE A 146 -4.90 -8.71 -19.98
N GLY A 147 -4.37 -8.67 -21.19
CA GLY A 147 -3.82 -7.46 -21.79
C GLY A 147 -4.91 -6.57 -22.37
N TYR A 148 -4.75 -5.26 -22.27
CA TYR A 148 -5.60 -4.25 -22.91
C TYR A 148 -4.81 -2.97 -23.24
N ASP A 149 -5.39 -2.09 -24.05
CA ASP A 149 -4.81 -0.79 -24.39
C ASP A 149 -5.16 0.28 -23.34
N GLN A 150 -6.43 0.30 -22.91
CA GLN A 150 -6.93 1.10 -21.78
C GLN A 150 -7.86 0.27 -20.88
N VAL A 151 -7.75 0.42 -19.56
CA VAL A 151 -8.76 -0.13 -18.64
C VAL A 151 -9.99 0.76 -18.74
N ASP A 152 -11.12 0.19 -19.14
CA ASP A 152 -12.42 0.84 -19.00
C ASP A 152 -13.32 0.06 -18.02
N THR A 153 -14.43 0.69 -17.62
CA THR A 153 -15.39 0.08 -16.71
C THR A 153 -16.11 -1.12 -17.34
N ASN A 154 -16.18 -1.21 -18.67
CA ASN A 154 -16.78 -2.35 -19.37
C ASN A 154 -15.90 -3.59 -19.31
N LEU A 155 -14.58 -3.44 -19.33
CA LEU A 155 -13.63 -4.53 -19.16
C LEU A 155 -13.80 -5.18 -17.78
N ILE A 156 -13.98 -4.37 -16.72
CA ILE A 156 -14.26 -4.88 -15.37
C ILE A 156 -15.53 -5.74 -15.35
N LYS A 157 -16.62 -5.26 -15.96
CA LYS A 157 -17.87 -6.04 -16.06
C LYS A 157 -17.69 -7.34 -16.85
N LYS A 158 -16.82 -7.34 -17.87
CA LYS A 158 -16.52 -8.54 -18.68
C LYS A 158 -15.62 -9.53 -17.93
N THR A 159 -14.89 -9.10 -16.91
CA THR A 159 -13.87 -9.89 -16.17
C THR A 159 -14.40 -10.53 -14.90
N ALA A 160 -15.60 -11.12 -14.97
CA ALA A 160 -16.20 -11.88 -13.87
C ALA A 160 -16.37 -11.10 -12.55
N PHE A 161 -16.38 -9.75 -12.60
CA PHE A 161 -16.44 -8.88 -11.42
C PHE A 161 -17.52 -9.28 -10.40
N TYR A 162 -18.75 -9.56 -10.84
CA TYR A 162 -19.86 -9.97 -9.96
C TYR A 162 -19.63 -11.28 -9.20
N LYS A 163 -18.59 -12.05 -9.56
CA LYS A 163 -18.15 -13.28 -8.88
C LYS A 163 -16.79 -13.12 -8.18
N SER A 164 -16.22 -11.93 -8.18
CA SER A 164 -14.95 -11.63 -7.49
C SER A 164 -15.19 -11.42 -5.99
N ARG A 165 -14.16 -11.60 -5.17
CA ARG A 165 -14.17 -11.19 -3.75
C ARG A 165 -13.54 -9.82 -3.58
N TYR A 166 -12.49 -9.54 -4.36
CA TYR A 166 -11.69 -8.33 -4.26
C TYR A 166 -11.47 -7.71 -5.64
N LEU A 167 -11.64 -6.40 -5.74
CA LEU A 167 -11.16 -5.58 -6.84
C LEU A 167 -10.15 -4.57 -6.30
N ILE A 168 -8.88 -4.75 -6.64
CA ILE A 168 -7.78 -3.87 -6.24
C ILE A 168 -7.53 -2.88 -7.39
N ILE A 169 -7.65 -1.59 -7.11
CA ILE A 169 -7.48 -0.50 -8.08
C ILE A 169 -6.24 0.30 -7.67
N SER A 170 -5.24 0.32 -8.53
CA SER A 170 -4.04 1.15 -8.36
C SER A 170 -3.47 1.55 -9.72
N PHE A 171 -3.62 2.82 -10.05
CA PHE A 171 -3.00 3.47 -11.20
C PHE A 171 -1.76 4.25 -10.79
N GLU A 172 -0.96 4.70 -11.76
CA GLU A 172 0.20 5.55 -11.48
C GLU A 172 -0.18 6.87 -10.77
N ASN A 173 -1.37 7.39 -11.05
CA ASN A 173 -1.92 8.56 -10.38
C ASN A 173 -3.13 8.17 -9.50
N ASP A 174 -3.11 8.52 -8.22
CA ASP A 174 -4.21 8.23 -7.29
C ASP A 174 -5.52 8.93 -7.70
N ALA A 175 -5.44 10.10 -8.34
CA ALA A 175 -6.62 10.79 -8.90
C ALA A 175 -7.31 9.96 -10.00
N GLU A 176 -6.52 9.25 -10.82
CA GLU A 176 -7.04 8.34 -11.83
C GLU A 176 -7.73 7.14 -11.18
N SER A 177 -7.14 6.59 -10.11
CA SER A 177 -7.73 5.52 -9.32
C SER A 177 -9.09 5.92 -8.73
N LEU A 178 -9.19 7.11 -8.13
CA LEU A 178 -10.43 7.69 -7.62
C LEU A 178 -11.48 7.88 -8.73
N SER A 179 -11.08 8.52 -9.83
CA SER A 179 -11.96 8.77 -10.98
C SER A 179 -12.50 7.48 -11.58
N PHE A 180 -11.63 6.47 -11.72
CA PHE A 180 -11.99 5.16 -12.25
C PHE A 180 -12.98 4.43 -11.33
N ALA A 181 -12.73 4.41 -10.02
CA ALA A 181 -13.64 3.81 -9.04
C ALA A 181 -15.02 4.49 -9.07
N ASN A 182 -15.05 5.82 -9.07
CA ASN A 182 -16.29 6.57 -9.12
C ASN A 182 -17.11 6.27 -10.39
N LYS A 183 -16.46 6.26 -11.57
CA LYS A 183 -17.08 5.89 -12.84
C LYS A 183 -17.52 4.43 -12.89
N LEU A 184 -16.76 3.52 -12.26
CA LEU A 184 -17.13 2.11 -12.20
C LEU A 184 -18.47 1.96 -11.49
N LEU A 185 -18.60 2.53 -10.29
CA LEU A 185 -19.81 2.47 -9.48
C LEU A 185 -21.04 3.01 -10.22
N ASP A 186 -20.91 4.10 -10.98
CA ASP A 186 -22.01 4.67 -11.78
C ASP A 186 -22.55 3.71 -12.86
N THR A 187 -21.80 2.67 -13.20
CA THR A 187 -22.11 1.80 -14.32
C THR A 187 -22.36 0.34 -13.92
N LEU A 188 -22.21 0.00 -12.64
CA LEU A 188 -22.46 -1.34 -12.11
C LEU A 188 -23.97 -1.62 -12.00
N ASN A 189 -24.36 -2.87 -12.25
CA ASN A 189 -25.69 -3.35 -11.91
C ASN A 189 -25.65 -3.96 -10.51
N PHE A 190 -26.04 -3.19 -9.50
CA PHE A 190 -26.02 -3.65 -8.11
C PHE A 190 -26.87 -4.89 -7.84
N ASN A 191 -27.97 -5.08 -8.59
CA ASN A 191 -28.82 -6.28 -8.46
C ASN A 191 -28.11 -7.58 -8.85
N SER A 192 -26.97 -7.50 -9.54
CA SER A 192 -26.16 -8.66 -9.91
C SER A 192 -25.08 -9.01 -8.88
N ILE A 193 -25.01 -8.29 -7.75
CA ILE A 193 -24.06 -8.53 -6.67
C ILE A 193 -24.73 -9.40 -5.60
N GLU A 194 -24.44 -10.70 -5.62
CA GLU A 194 -25.04 -11.71 -4.72
C GLU A 194 -24.07 -12.17 -3.61
N GLN A 195 -22.84 -11.68 -3.61
CA GLN A 195 -21.79 -12.04 -2.65
C GLN A 195 -20.97 -10.81 -2.29
N ASP A 196 -20.24 -10.88 -1.18
CA ASP A 196 -19.44 -9.75 -0.71
C ASP A 196 -18.29 -9.43 -1.68
N ILE A 197 -18.23 -8.17 -2.13
CA ILE A 197 -17.18 -7.62 -2.99
C ILE A 197 -16.55 -6.42 -2.28
N ASP A 198 -15.24 -6.48 -2.07
CA ASP A 198 -14.45 -5.36 -1.55
C ASP A 198 -13.67 -4.69 -2.69
N ILE A 199 -14.01 -3.44 -2.99
CA ILE A 199 -13.24 -2.57 -3.89
C ILE A 199 -12.21 -1.82 -3.04
N ILE A 200 -10.92 -2.04 -3.30
CA ILE A 200 -9.81 -1.48 -2.53
C ILE A 200 -8.97 -0.58 -3.44
N LEU A 201 -8.95 0.71 -3.14
CA LEU A 201 -8.08 1.69 -3.79
C LEU A 201 -6.72 1.72 -3.09
N LEU A 202 -5.62 1.54 -3.79
CA LEU A 202 -4.28 1.68 -3.19
C LEU A 202 -3.74 3.08 -3.47
N PHE A 203 -3.66 3.92 -2.44
CA PHE A 203 -3.13 5.27 -2.56
C PHE A 203 -1.62 5.30 -2.33
N LYS A 204 -0.90 5.84 -3.31
CA LYS A 204 0.55 6.02 -3.26
C LYS A 204 0.96 7.24 -2.46
N ASN A 205 0.19 8.32 -2.56
CA ASN A 205 0.45 9.55 -1.85
C ASN A 205 -0.62 9.74 -0.77
N PRO A 206 -0.26 9.68 0.53
CA PRO A 206 -1.14 9.92 1.67
C PRO A 206 -1.99 11.19 1.57
N LYS A 207 -1.47 12.23 0.90
CA LYS A 207 -2.19 13.49 0.72
C LYS A 207 -3.45 13.32 -0.12
N TRP A 208 -3.52 12.33 -1.02
CA TRP A 208 -4.76 12.02 -1.74
C TRP A 208 -5.83 11.44 -0.82
N ALA A 209 -5.46 10.62 0.17
CA ALA A 209 -6.40 10.14 1.17
C ALA A 209 -7.03 11.34 1.92
N GLU A 210 -6.17 12.24 2.43
CA GLU A 210 -6.59 13.44 3.16
C GLU A 210 -7.50 14.35 2.31
N VAL A 211 -7.04 14.75 1.12
CA VAL A 211 -7.79 15.64 0.23
C VAL A 211 -9.10 15.00 -0.23
N SER A 212 -9.11 13.69 -0.51
CA SER A 212 -10.32 12.99 -0.93
C SER A 212 -11.39 12.96 0.18
N ASN A 213 -10.97 12.93 1.45
CA ASN A 213 -11.86 13.01 2.59
C ASN A 213 -12.32 14.45 2.83
N ASP A 214 -11.39 15.41 2.86
CA ASP A 214 -11.68 16.82 3.14
C ASP A 214 -12.62 17.46 2.10
N LEU A 215 -12.52 17.03 0.83
CA LEU A 215 -13.39 17.49 -0.25
C LEU A 215 -14.64 16.61 -0.45
N GLY A 216 -14.87 15.61 0.41
CA GLY A 216 -16.04 14.74 0.36
C GLY A 216 -16.10 13.80 -0.85
N MET A 217 -14.98 13.58 -1.54
CA MET A 217 -14.91 12.68 -2.70
C MET A 217 -15.15 11.22 -2.28
N MET A 218 -14.49 10.77 -1.21
CA MET A 218 -14.71 9.42 -0.68
C MET A 218 -16.10 9.26 -0.10
N GLU A 219 -16.65 10.30 0.54
CA GLU A 219 -18.03 10.29 1.02
C GLU A 219 -19.02 10.15 -0.15
N SER A 220 -18.80 10.89 -1.24
CA SER A 220 -19.59 10.75 -2.47
C SER A 220 -19.55 9.32 -3.03
N ILE A 221 -18.36 8.72 -3.10
CA ILE A 221 -18.18 7.32 -3.52
C ILE A 221 -18.90 6.35 -2.58
N ASN A 222 -18.70 6.47 -1.27
CA ASN A 222 -19.28 5.59 -0.27
C ASN A 222 -20.81 5.71 -0.21
N SER A 223 -21.35 6.92 -0.40
CA SER A 223 -22.80 7.15 -0.41
C SER A 223 -23.53 6.35 -1.50
N LYS A 224 -22.86 6.06 -2.63
CA LYS A 224 -23.42 5.24 -3.73
C LYS A 224 -23.60 3.77 -3.35
N VAL A 225 -22.81 3.28 -2.40
CA VAL A 225 -22.81 1.86 -1.99
C VAL A 225 -23.31 1.65 -0.57
N ARG A 226 -23.55 2.73 0.20
CA ARG A 226 -23.90 2.73 1.63
C ARG A 226 -25.10 1.84 1.98
N THR A 227 -26.08 1.71 1.09
CA THR A 227 -27.28 0.88 1.30
C THR A 227 -27.11 -0.57 0.83
N HIS A 228 -26.02 -0.88 0.14
CA HIS A 228 -25.78 -2.20 -0.42
C HIS A 228 -25.10 -3.12 0.61
N LYS A 229 -25.67 -4.29 0.87
CA LYS A 229 -25.17 -5.21 1.90
C LYS A 229 -23.84 -5.88 1.55
N HIS A 230 -23.61 -6.11 0.26
CA HIS A 230 -22.54 -6.95 -0.25
C HIS A 230 -21.46 -6.18 -1.03
N LEU A 231 -21.51 -4.84 -1.07
CA LEU A 231 -20.52 -4.06 -1.81
C LEU A 231 -19.91 -3.02 -0.89
N ASN A 232 -18.60 -3.09 -0.73
CA ASN A 232 -17.84 -2.19 0.11
C ASN A 232 -16.73 -1.53 -0.69
N VAL A 233 -16.47 -0.26 -0.43
CA VAL A 233 -15.42 0.52 -1.09
C VAL A 233 -14.57 1.16 0.00
N ARG A 234 -13.26 0.96 -0.09
CA ARG A 234 -12.29 1.55 0.82
C ARG A 234 -11.01 1.89 0.09
N TYR A 235 -10.19 2.75 0.70
CA TYR A 235 -8.79 2.91 0.28
C TYR A 235 -7.84 2.34 1.31
N LEU A 236 -6.61 2.13 0.86
CA LEU A 236 -5.47 1.79 1.68
C LEU A 236 -4.38 2.82 1.41
N ASP A 237 -4.10 3.65 2.42
CA ASP A 237 -2.85 4.40 2.51
C ASP A 237 -1.79 3.48 3.12
N TYR A 238 -0.94 2.93 2.26
CA TYR A 238 0.03 1.94 2.69
C TYR A 238 1.25 2.53 3.38
N ILE A 239 1.56 3.81 3.14
CA ILE A 239 2.67 4.49 3.83
C ILE A 239 2.28 4.68 5.30
N ASP A 240 1.09 5.24 5.55
CA ASP A 240 0.59 5.43 6.90
C ASP A 240 0.31 4.13 7.61
N LYS A 241 -0.28 3.14 6.91
CA LYS A 241 -0.47 1.80 7.47
C LYS A 241 0.85 1.20 7.93
N SER A 242 1.89 1.26 7.09
CA SER A 242 3.21 0.74 7.43
C SER A 242 3.76 1.46 8.65
N ILE A 243 3.84 2.79 8.60
CA ILE A 243 4.37 3.60 9.70
C ILE A 243 3.63 3.28 11.01
N ARG A 244 2.30 3.27 11.00
CA ARG A 244 1.47 2.92 12.16
C ARG A 244 1.82 1.53 12.71
N LYS A 245 1.80 0.49 11.86
CA LYS A 245 2.12 -0.90 12.23
C LYS A 245 3.46 -1.02 12.93
N TYR A 246 4.49 -0.40 12.36
CA TYR A 246 5.85 -0.49 12.87
C TYR A 246 6.06 0.37 14.13
N MET A 247 5.46 1.56 14.18
CA MET A 247 5.61 2.47 15.32
C MET A 247 4.95 1.96 16.61
N LEU A 248 3.97 1.06 16.54
CA LEU A 248 3.45 0.37 17.74
C LEU A 248 4.54 -0.35 18.55
N ASN A 249 5.58 -0.86 17.87
CA ASN A 249 6.67 -1.63 18.46
C ASN A 249 8.04 -0.91 18.44
N TYR A 250 8.16 0.14 17.63
CA TYR A 250 9.43 0.82 17.38
C TYR A 250 9.41 2.32 17.68
N ALA A 251 8.35 2.84 18.30
CA ALA A 251 8.28 4.23 18.77
C ALA A 251 9.33 4.56 19.84
N PRO A 252 9.67 5.84 20.07
CA PRO A 252 10.74 6.23 21.00
C PRO A 252 10.56 5.67 22.43
N ASP A 253 9.31 5.61 22.92
CA ASP A 253 8.98 5.13 24.26
C ASP A 253 9.04 3.60 24.40
N THR A 254 9.03 2.86 23.29
CA THR A 254 9.30 1.41 23.31
C THR A 254 10.76 1.11 23.62
N VAL A 255 11.66 2.02 23.23
CA VAL A 255 13.10 1.90 23.50
C VAL A 255 13.45 2.51 24.86
N LYS A 256 12.87 3.67 25.19
CA LYS A 256 13.11 4.36 26.46
C LYS A 256 11.77 4.84 27.06
N PRO A 257 11.09 3.99 27.85
CA PRO A 257 9.80 4.30 28.45
C PRO A 257 9.87 5.53 29.37
N VAL A 258 8.80 6.35 29.35
CA VAL A 258 8.63 7.50 30.23
C VAL A 258 7.70 7.11 31.37
N THR A 259 8.27 6.80 32.55
CA THR A 259 7.51 6.19 33.67
C THR A 259 7.28 7.14 34.85
N LYS A 260 7.89 8.33 34.83
CA LYS A 260 7.77 9.35 35.88
C LYS A 260 7.68 10.75 35.29
N ASN A 261 6.94 11.64 35.97
CA ASN A 261 6.82 13.04 35.56
C ASN A 261 8.16 13.79 35.57
N SER A 262 9.10 13.36 36.42
CA SER A 262 10.46 13.92 36.49
C SER A 262 11.36 13.50 35.33
N ASN A 263 10.98 12.52 34.51
CA ASN A 263 11.79 12.13 33.36
C ASN A 263 12.01 13.32 32.42
N PRO A 264 13.20 13.46 31.81
CA PRO A 264 13.47 14.51 30.84
C PRO A 264 12.60 14.34 29.59
N ALA A 265 12.54 15.37 28.76
CA ALA A 265 11.91 15.26 27.45
C ALA A 265 12.60 14.15 26.65
N LEU A 266 11.80 13.30 26.01
CA LEU A 266 12.33 12.26 25.14
C LEU A 266 12.86 12.92 23.86
N ALA A 267 13.91 12.36 23.28
CA ALA A 267 14.51 12.87 22.06
C ALA A 267 14.69 11.76 21.03
N THR A 268 14.46 12.07 19.76
CA THR A 268 14.67 11.17 18.62
C THR A 268 15.34 11.90 17.46
N VAL A 269 15.97 11.15 16.56
CA VAL A 269 16.50 11.67 15.29
C VAL A 269 15.67 11.13 14.13
N VAL A 270 15.36 11.96 13.15
CA VAL A 270 14.75 11.56 11.87
C VAL A 270 15.60 12.09 10.70
N LEU A 271 16.21 11.18 9.96
CA LEU A 271 17.09 11.44 8.81
C LEU A 271 16.38 11.12 7.48
N GLY A 272 16.93 11.68 6.39
CA GLY A 272 16.44 11.44 5.03
C GLY A 272 15.45 12.51 4.56
N SER A 273 14.66 12.17 3.54
CA SER A 273 13.82 13.13 2.82
C SER A 273 12.59 12.49 2.18
N GLY A 274 11.61 13.32 1.81
CA GLY A 274 10.41 12.90 1.10
C GLY A 274 9.26 12.47 2.01
N ILE A 275 8.21 11.94 1.38
CA ILE A 275 6.90 11.74 2.02
C ILE A 275 6.95 10.79 3.24
N VAL A 276 7.80 9.76 3.22
CA VAL A 276 7.93 8.82 4.35
C VAL A 276 8.43 9.54 5.62
N LYS A 277 9.41 10.45 5.48
CA LYS A 277 9.90 11.30 6.59
C LYS A 277 8.76 12.15 7.14
N GLU A 278 8.02 12.82 6.26
CA GLU A 278 6.91 13.70 6.64
C GLU A 278 5.81 12.94 7.38
N ARG A 279 5.37 11.79 6.86
CA ARG A 279 4.38 10.93 7.52
C ARG A 279 4.88 10.35 8.84
N LEU A 280 6.16 10.01 8.94
CA LEU A 280 6.74 9.55 10.20
C LEU A 280 6.73 10.66 11.25
N ILE A 281 7.06 11.90 10.86
CA ILE A 281 6.99 13.07 11.75
C ILE A 281 5.55 13.32 12.20
N ILE A 282 4.55 13.21 11.30
CA ILE A 282 3.13 13.28 11.67
C ILE A 282 2.78 12.18 12.68
N ASN A 283 3.17 10.93 12.42
CA ASN A 283 2.89 9.82 13.34
C ASN A 283 3.51 10.04 14.74
N LEU A 284 4.76 10.52 14.79
CA LEU A 284 5.41 10.92 16.03
C LEU A 284 4.67 12.07 16.72
N ALA A 285 4.25 13.09 15.97
CA ALA A 285 3.53 14.25 16.48
C ALA A 285 2.18 13.88 17.09
N LEU A 286 1.48 12.89 16.51
CA LEU A 286 0.16 12.44 16.97
C LEU A 286 0.21 11.50 18.16
N ASN A 287 1.30 10.72 18.31
CA ASN A 287 1.37 9.65 19.30
C ASN A 287 2.32 9.93 20.47
N SER A 288 3.27 10.86 20.36
CA SER A 288 4.33 11.03 21.37
C SER A 288 3.95 11.93 22.55
N HIS A 289 2.79 11.66 23.17
CA HIS A 289 2.30 12.38 24.35
C HIS A 289 2.40 11.51 25.59
N TYR A 290 3.30 11.88 26.50
CA TYR A 290 3.69 11.06 27.64
C TYR A 290 3.21 11.63 28.98
N ILE A 291 3.29 10.83 30.03
CA ILE A 291 2.89 11.20 31.40
C ILE A 291 3.76 12.31 32.01
N ASN A 292 4.93 12.61 31.45
CA ASN A 292 5.74 13.75 31.89
C ASN A 292 5.31 15.08 31.23
N HIS A 293 4.36 15.03 30.29
CA HIS A 293 3.77 16.17 29.57
C HIS A 293 4.78 17.04 28.81
N LYS A 294 5.98 16.52 28.55
CA LYS A 294 7.01 17.21 27.76
C LYS A 294 6.87 16.80 26.30
N LYS A 295 6.95 17.79 25.39
CA LYS A 295 6.99 17.55 23.94
C LYS A 295 8.18 16.65 23.59
N LEU A 296 7.96 15.69 22.69
CA LEU A 296 9.05 14.95 22.05
C LEU A 296 9.95 15.96 21.31
N ILE A 297 11.26 15.82 21.49
CA ILE A 297 12.25 16.55 20.70
C ILE A 297 12.60 15.69 19.49
N VAL A 298 12.40 16.22 18.28
CA VAL A 298 12.78 15.54 17.03
C VAL A 298 13.88 16.35 16.36
N TYR A 299 15.07 15.78 16.32
CA TYR A 299 16.19 16.33 15.56
C TYR A 299 16.07 15.90 14.10
N VAL A 300 16.13 16.87 13.19
CA VAL A 300 16.12 16.63 11.75
C VAL A 300 17.31 17.33 11.11
N GLU A 301 17.72 16.85 9.93
CA GLU A 301 18.66 17.58 9.08
C GLU A 301 18.08 18.93 8.73
N LYS A 302 18.92 19.96 8.84
CA LYS A 302 18.57 21.31 8.42
C LYS A 302 18.09 21.28 6.98
N ASP A 303 16.86 21.73 6.79
CA ASP A 303 16.15 21.65 5.53
C ASP A 303 15.65 23.06 5.22
N SER A 304 16.48 23.82 4.51
CA SER A 304 16.15 25.20 4.12
C SER A 304 15.12 25.26 2.99
N SER A 305 14.47 24.14 2.64
CA SER A 305 13.42 24.14 1.64
C SER A 305 12.14 24.80 2.16
N GLN A 306 11.52 25.61 1.31
CA GLN A 306 10.20 26.16 1.59
C GLN A 306 9.14 25.05 1.79
N ALA A 307 9.32 23.90 1.13
CA ALA A 307 8.41 22.76 1.23
C ALA A 307 8.33 22.21 2.65
N PHE A 308 9.47 22.00 3.32
CA PHE A 308 9.48 21.47 4.69
C PHE A 308 8.90 22.47 5.70
N ALA A 309 9.24 23.76 5.56
CA ALA A 309 8.64 24.81 6.38
C ALA A 309 7.11 24.90 6.20
N SER A 310 6.63 24.78 4.96
CA SER A 310 5.20 24.71 4.65
C SER A 310 4.54 23.47 5.25
N PHE A 311 5.17 22.31 5.18
CA PHE A 311 4.71 21.07 5.82
C PHE A 311 4.53 21.24 7.33
N LEU A 312 5.54 21.77 8.04
CA LEU A 312 5.47 21.98 9.49
C LEU A 312 4.31 22.92 9.88
N LYS A 313 4.05 23.93 9.05
CA LYS A 313 2.96 24.89 9.25
C LYS A 313 1.58 24.29 8.92
N GLU A 314 1.48 23.58 7.79
CA GLU A 314 0.24 22.95 7.31
C GLU A 314 -0.36 22.02 8.38
N TYR A 315 0.49 21.16 8.96
CA TYR A 315 0.07 20.19 9.97
C TYR A 315 0.27 20.67 11.42
N GLN A 316 0.61 21.95 11.62
CA GLN A 316 0.85 22.56 12.94
C GLN A 316 1.79 21.73 13.84
N ILE A 317 2.84 21.13 13.26
CA ILE A 317 3.70 20.13 13.93
C ILE A 317 4.34 20.67 15.22
N ASN A 318 4.74 21.94 15.21
CA ASN A 318 5.41 22.58 16.35
C ASN A 318 4.49 22.80 17.56
N GLU A 319 3.16 22.73 17.39
CA GLU A 319 2.22 22.74 18.50
C GLU A 319 2.23 21.41 19.27
N MET A 320 2.57 20.30 18.60
CA MET A 320 2.50 18.95 19.15
C MET A 320 3.86 18.45 19.67
N ILE A 321 4.93 18.69 18.91
CA ILE A 321 6.30 18.24 19.19
C ILE A 321 7.30 19.37 18.92
N ALA A 322 8.54 19.21 19.36
CA ALA A 322 9.60 20.20 19.17
C ALA A 322 10.56 19.74 18.05
N ILE A 323 10.41 20.31 16.86
CA ILE A 323 11.36 20.08 15.75
C ILE A 323 12.62 20.93 15.98
N ARG A 324 13.78 20.31 15.87
CA ARG A 324 15.09 20.98 15.95
C ARG A 324 15.93 20.63 14.72
N GLU A 325 16.00 21.57 13.80
CA GLU A 325 16.92 21.50 12.67
C GLU A 325 18.36 21.68 13.14
N THR A 326 19.26 20.83 12.66
CA THR A 326 20.68 20.86 13.04
C THR A 326 21.52 20.38 11.85
N GLU A 327 22.77 20.84 11.78
CA GLU A 327 23.68 20.41 10.70
C GLU A 327 23.90 18.89 10.74
N PRO A 328 24.05 18.20 9.59
CA PRO A 328 24.15 16.73 9.54
C PRO A 328 25.26 16.17 10.45
N GLU A 329 26.40 16.84 10.53
CA GLU A 329 27.54 16.46 11.37
C GLU A 329 27.21 16.52 12.87
N GLU A 330 26.36 17.47 13.27
CA GLU A 330 25.96 17.65 14.66
C GLU A 330 24.85 16.68 15.09
N ILE A 331 24.00 16.21 14.16
CA ILE A 331 22.94 15.23 14.48
C ILE A 331 23.52 14.03 15.19
N VAL A 332 24.64 13.54 14.66
CA VAL A 332 25.30 12.33 15.11
C VAL A 332 25.88 12.50 16.52
N SER A 333 26.17 13.74 16.91
CA SER A 333 26.73 14.09 18.22
C SER A 333 25.66 14.28 19.32
N LYS A 334 24.36 14.32 18.97
CA LYS A 334 23.31 14.57 19.97
C LYS A 334 23.25 13.41 20.97
N ALA A 335 23.51 13.73 22.24
CA ALA A 335 23.49 12.75 23.33
C ALA A 335 22.06 12.34 23.72
N ASN A 336 21.91 11.12 24.23
CA ASN A 336 20.71 10.61 24.90
C ASN A 336 19.43 10.52 24.05
N VAL A 337 19.58 10.27 22.75
CA VAL A 337 18.49 9.99 21.82
C VAL A 337 17.95 8.56 22.04
N ALA A 338 16.63 8.41 22.07
CA ALA A 338 15.97 7.12 22.27
C ALA A 338 16.07 6.20 21.05
N ALA A 339 15.89 6.76 19.84
CA ALA A 339 15.95 6.02 18.59
C ALA A 339 16.40 6.92 17.42
N VAL A 340 16.92 6.31 16.37
CA VAL A 340 17.22 6.99 15.10
C VAL A 340 16.34 6.38 14.01
N TYR A 341 15.61 7.24 13.29
CA TYR A 341 14.81 6.84 12.15
C TYR A 341 15.48 7.35 10.86
N ILE A 342 15.61 6.48 9.86
CA ILE A 342 16.20 6.83 8.56
C ILE A 342 15.13 6.58 7.50
N CYS A 343 14.64 7.64 6.86
CA CYS A 343 13.64 7.59 5.80
C CYS A 343 14.30 7.93 4.47
N GLU A 344 14.96 6.97 3.85
CA GLU A 344 15.78 7.17 2.65
C GLU A 344 15.75 5.92 1.78
N ASN A 345 15.69 6.09 0.46
CA ASN A 345 15.71 4.99 -0.50
C ASN A 345 17.08 4.83 -1.17
N ASN A 346 17.88 5.90 -1.22
CA ASN A 346 19.22 5.84 -1.80
C ASN A 346 20.16 5.04 -0.89
N GLU A 347 20.55 3.84 -1.34
CA GLU A 347 21.39 2.91 -0.57
C GLU A 347 22.71 3.55 -0.11
N LEU A 348 23.37 4.32 -0.98
CA LEU A 348 24.63 4.99 -0.64
C LEU A 348 24.44 6.01 0.48
N LYS A 349 23.36 6.79 0.44
CA LYS A 349 23.05 7.79 1.45
C LYS A 349 22.67 7.15 2.79
N ILE A 350 21.94 6.04 2.78
CA ILE A 350 21.70 5.24 4.00
C ILE A 350 23.05 4.79 4.61
N MET A 351 23.96 4.25 3.79
CA MET A 351 25.27 3.81 4.26
C MET A 351 26.12 4.97 4.80
N GLN A 352 26.02 6.17 4.22
CA GLN A 352 26.66 7.38 4.74
C GLN A 352 26.13 7.74 6.13
N TYR A 353 24.81 7.69 6.34
CA TYR A 353 24.22 7.92 7.67
C TYR A 353 24.70 6.89 8.68
N ILE A 354 24.68 5.60 8.33
CA ILE A 354 25.11 4.53 9.24
C ILE A 354 26.58 4.69 9.61
N LYS A 355 27.45 4.98 8.63
CA LYS A 355 28.87 5.24 8.88
C LYS A 355 29.08 6.43 9.82
N ALA A 356 28.29 7.49 9.67
CA ALA A 356 28.36 8.64 10.57
C ALA A 356 27.92 8.25 12.00
N LEU A 357 26.77 7.58 12.14
CA LEU A 357 26.20 7.12 13.41
C LEU A 357 27.14 6.18 14.18
N GLN A 358 27.83 5.27 13.49
CA GLN A 358 28.80 4.36 14.10
C GLN A 358 30.03 5.09 14.66
N ARG A 359 30.44 6.22 14.07
CA ARG A 359 31.59 6.99 14.57
C ARG A 359 31.26 7.82 15.81
N SER A 360 29.98 7.99 16.14
CA SER A 360 29.56 8.76 17.30
C SER A 360 29.69 7.99 18.60
N ARG A 361 30.37 8.61 19.58
CA ARG A 361 30.43 8.12 20.96
C ARG A 361 29.06 8.02 21.63
N HIS A 362 28.07 8.78 21.17
CA HIS A 362 26.75 8.85 21.79
C HIS A 362 25.69 8.00 21.08
N GLN A 363 25.89 7.66 19.81
CA GLN A 363 24.87 7.01 18.98
C GLN A 363 25.31 5.67 18.38
N HIS A 364 26.53 5.20 18.65
CA HIS A 364 27.01 3.90 18.17
C HIS A 364 26.10 2.73 18.62
N GLY A 365 25.52 2.79 19.82
CA GLY A 365 24.63 1.74 20.36
C GLY A 365 23.12 2.04 20.27
N THR A 366 22.71 3.15 19.64
CA THR A 366 21.29 3.51 19.54
C THR A 366 20.60 2.65 18.49
N LYS A 367 19.39 2.16 18.79
CA LYS A 367 18.56 1.42 17.83
C LYS A 367 18.20 2.31 16.62
N ARG A 368 18.33 1.73 15.43
CA ARG A 368 18.09 2.39 14.15
C ARG A 368 16.94 1.69 13.42
N PHE A 369 15.97 2.47 12.97
CA PHE A 369 14.82 1.99 12.21
C PHE A 369 14.86 2.63 10.83
N ILE A 370 15.04 1.82 9.80
CA ILE A 370 15.31 2.27 8.43
C ILE A 370 14.08 2.00 7.58
N PHE A 371 13.35 3.05 7.22
CA PHE A 371 12.18 2.99 6.37
C PHE A 371 12.59 3.16 4.90
N ILE A 372 12.32 2.12 4.11
CA ILE A 372 12.50 2.11 2.65
C ILE A 372 11.12 1.93 1.99
N ASN A 373 10.93 2.54 0.82
CA ASN A 373 9.67 2.50 0.07
C ASN A 373 9.73 1.61 -1.17
N HIS A 374 10.89 1.03 -1.46
CA HIS A 374 11.09 0.00 -2.48
C HIS A 374 12.12 -1.00 -1.97
N ALA A 375 11.92 -2.28 -2.28
CA ALA A 375 12.87 -3.34 -1.98
C ALA A 375 14.26 -2.98 -2.53
N ASN A 376 15.27 -3.13 -1.67
CA ASN A 376 16.66 -2.83 -1.98
C ASN A 376 17.57 -3.86 -1.28
N ASN A 377 18.87 -3.86 -1.61
CA ASN A 377 19.78 -4.90 -1.14
C ASN A 377 20.39 -4.60 0.24
N ILE A 378 20.04 -3.46 0.84
CA ILE A 378 20.70 -2.98 2.06
C ILE A 378 20.44 -3.88 3.27
N ALA A 379 19.32 -4.61 3.25
CA ALA A 379 18.98 -5.58 4.30
C ALA A 379 19.98 -6.72 4.43
N SER A 380 20.63 -7.10 3.33
CA SER A 380 21.69 -8.12 3.38
C SER A 380 23.02 -7.60 3.93
N LEU A 381 23.20 -6.28 4.02
CA LEU A 381 24.48 -5.64 4.33
C LEU A 381 24.59 -5.14 5.77
N LEU A 382 23.46 -5.05 6.49
CA LEU A 382 23.39 -4.44 7.82
C LEU A 382 23.00 -5.47 8.87
N PRO A 383 23.74 -5.60 9.98
CA PRO A 383 23.37 -6.53 11.05
C PRO A 383 22.08 -6.06 11.76
N ASP A 384 21.19 -7.02 12.01
CA ASP A 384 19.84 -6.80 12.55
C ASP A 384 19.82 -6.30 14.01
N GLU A 385 20.87 -6.55 14.80
CA GLU A 385 20.88 -6.23 16.24
C GLU A 385 20.61 -4.75 16.54
N GLN A 386 21.17 -3.86 15.72
CA GLN A 386 21.01 -2.40 15.87
C GLN A 386 20.19 -1.77 14.76
N ASN A 387 20.03 -2.45 13.61
CA ASN A 387 19.41 -1.88 12.42
C ASN A 387 18.21 -2.72 12.05
N LYS A 388 17.01 -2.15 12.20
CA LYS A 388 15.78 -2.79 11.73
C LYS A 388 15.32 -2.12 10.45
N ILE A 389 15.27 -2.89 9.37
CA ILE A 389 14.75 -2.41 8.08
C ILE A 389 13.25 -2.66 8.01
N ILE A 390 12.56 -1.64 7.50
CA ILE A 390 11.12 -1.55 7.36
C ILE A 390 10.85 -1.24 5.89
N ASP A 391 10.45 -2.25 5.14
CA ASP A 391 10.10 -2.13 3.73
C ASP A 391 8.60 -1.88 3.58
N ILE A 392 8.25 -0.63 3.29
CA ILE A 392 6.87 -0.18 3.11
C ILE A 392 6.24 -0.82 1.86
N SER A 393 7.04 -1.18 0.85
CA SER A 393 6.51 -1.79 -0.37
C SER A 393 5.85 -3.15 -0.11
N ASN A 394 6.19 -3.83 0.99
CA ASN A 394 5.54 -5.07 1.41
C ASN A 394 4.08 -4.87 1.82
N GLU A 395 3.64 -3.67 2.23
CA GLU A 395 2.25 -3.41 2.59
C GLU A 395 1.31 -3.40 1.37
N VAL A 396 1.84 -3.18 0.16
CA VAL A 396 1.09 -3.25 -1.12
C VAL A 396 1.55 -4.37 -2.04
N GLY A 397 2.75 -4.90 -1.86
CA GLY A 397 3.27 -6.01 -2.64
C GLY A 397 2.78 -7.38 -2.19
N VAL A 398 2.16 -7.47 -1.00
CA VAL A 398 1.67 -8.73 -0.43
C VAL A 398 0.16 -8.66 -0.23
N PHE A 399 -0.57 -9.57 -0.87
CA PHE A 399 -2.04 -9.55 -0.85
C PHE A 399 -2.62 -9.63 0.57
N SER A 400 -2.06 -10.51 1.43
CA SER A 400 -2.51 -10.62 2.81
C SER A 400 -2.36 -9.30 3.59
N ASN A 401 -1.32 -8.51 3.29
CA ASN A 401 -1.13 -7.20 3.92
C ASN A 401 -2.15 -6.19 3.41
N ILE A 402 -2.59 -6.24 2.15
CA ILE A 402 -3.63 -5.33 1.64
C ILE A 402 -4.97 -5.56 2.36
N ILE A 403 -5.36 -6.83 2.54
CA ILE A 403 -6.65 -7.18 3.14
C ILE A 403 -6.64 -7.13 4.67
N ASP A 404 -5.47 -7.15 5.30
CA ASP A 404 -5.32 -7.14 6.75
C ASP A 404 -5.90 -5.86 7.38
N GLU A 405 -6.89 -6.04 8.26
CA GLU A 405 -7.51 -4.98 9.07
C GLU A 405 -7.21 -5.13 10.57
N SER A 406 -6.26 -5.99 10.95
CA SER A 406 -5.94 -6.29 12.35
C SER A 406 -5.52 -5.05 13.15
N LEU A 407 -4.85 -4.09 12.51
CA LEU A 407 -4.49 -2.81 13.13
C LEU A 407 -5.71 -2.01 13.60
N ASP A 408 -6.87 -2.20 12.99
CA ASP A 408 -8.11 -1.49 13.35
C ASP A 408 -8.92 -2.25 14.41
N ALA A 409 -8.50 -3.44 14.87
CA ALA A 409 -9.27 -4.26 15.81
C ALA A 409 -9.59 -3.53 17.13
N MET A 410 -8.58 -2.89 17.72
CA MET A 410 -8.78 -2.12 18.96
C MET A 410 -9.63 -0.87 18.71
N ALA A 411 -9.45 -0.20 17.57
CA ALA A 411 -10.26 0.97 17.20
C ALA A 411 -11.74 0.62 16.98
N LYS A 412 -12.02 -0.53 16.34
CA LYS A 412 -13.35 -1.11 16.21
C LYS A 412 -13.97 -1.42 17.58
N THR A 413 -13.17 -1.95 18.51
CA THR A 413 -13.61 -2.23 19.90
C THR A 413 -14.03 -0.94 20.62
N ILE A 414 -13.22 0.11 20.54
CA ILE A 414 -13.55 1.44 21.11
C ILE A 414 -14.85 1.98 20.53
N HIS A 415 -15.04 1.91 19.21
CA HIS A 415 -16.25 2.41 18.57
C HIS A 415 -17.50 1.59 18.96
N ASN A 416 -17.35 0.27 19.04
CA ASN A 416 -18.44 -0.63 19.44
C ASN A 416 -18.87 -0.39 20.91
N ASP A 417 -17.91 -0.16 21.81
CA ASP A 417 -18.17 0.23 23.19
C ASP A 417 -18.94 1.56 23.27
N TYR A 418 -18.58 2.55 22.45
CA TYR A 418 -19.33 3.80 22.33
C TYR A 418 -20.77 3.57 21.86
N LEU A 419 -20.99 2.76 20.81
CA LEU A 419 -22.33 2.42 20.33
C LEU A 419 -23.15 1.67 21.39
N ALA A 420 -22.53 0.75 22.14
CA ALA A 420 -23.18 0.03 23.24
C ALA A 420 -23.67 0.99 24.32
N LYS A 421 -22.80 1.91 24.78
CA LYS A 421 -23.16 2.94 25.76
C LYS A 421 -24.26 3.88 25.28
N LEU A 422 -24.28 4.23 23.98
CA LEU A 422 -25.38 5.00 23.39
C LEU A 422 -26.71 4.23 23.38
N ARG A 423 -26.67 2.92 23.10
CA ARG A 423 -27.87 2.05 23.13
C ARG A 423 -28.42 1.95 24.55
N GLU A 424 -27.57 1.70 25.53
CA GLU A 424 -27.94 1.64 26.95
C GLU A 424 -28.55 2.96 27.43
N ALA A 425 -27.97 4.09 27.02
CA ALA A 425 -28.49 5.41 27.34
C ALA A 425 -29.70 5.85 26.50
N SER A 426 -30.19 5.01 25.57
CA SER A 426 -31.26 5.35 24.62
C SER A 426 -30.97 6.63 23.80
N LYS A 427 -29.71 6.88 23.49
CA LYS A 427 -29.21 8.04 22.71
C LYS A 427 -28.75 7.70 21.30
N LEU A 428 -28.83 6.42 20.90
CA LEU A 428 -28.51 5.99 19.55
C LEU A 428 -29.47 6.63 18.53
N GLN A 429 -28.91 7.14 17.44
CA GLN A 429 -29.67 7.83 16.37
C GLN A 429 -29.29 7.19 15.03
N PRO A 430 -30.19 6.41 14.40
CA PRO A 430 -29.86 5.62 13.21
C PRO A 430 -29.39 6.44 12.00
N ASN A 431 -29.78 7.71 11.89
CA ASN A 431 -29.43 8.56 10.74
C ASN A 431 -28.19 9.41 10.97
N LYS A 432 -27.58 9.37 12.17
CA LYS A 432 -26.40 10.17 12.48
C LYS A 432 -25.14 9.42 12.05
N GLU A 433 -24.27 10.07 11.29
CA GLU A 433 -23.08 9.42 10.70
C GLU A 433 -22.12 8.86 11.76
N THR A 434 -21.93 9.58 12.86
CA THR A 434 -21.11 9.13 14.01
C THR A 434 -21.70 7.92 14.76
N HIS A 435 -22.94 7.53 14.48
CA HIS A 435 -23.62 6.40 15.10
C HIS A 435 -23.73 5.18 14.17
N GLN A 436 -23.10 5.24 12.98
CA GLN A 436 -23.05 4.12 12.05
C GLN A 436 -22.06 3.05 12.49
N GLU A 437 -22.24 1.84 11.95
CA GLU A 437 -21.26 0.75 12.07
C GLU A 437 -19.93 1.11 11.40
N TRP A 438 -18.84 0.44 11.80
CA TRP A 438 -17.46 0.79 11.40
C TRP A 438 -17.27 1.04 9.90
N ASN A 439 -17.83 0.19 9.04
CA ASN A 439 -17.63 0.28 7.59
C ASN A 439 -18.26 1.55 6.98
N LEU A 440 -19.34 2.06 7.59
CA LEU A 440 -20.06 3.25 7.14
C LEU A 440 -19.68 4.51 7.91
N LEU A 441 -18.77 4.38 8.88
CA LEU A 441 -18.31 5.48 9.69
C LEU A 441 -17.45 6.44 8.83
N PRO A 442 -17.63 7.77 8.95
CA PRO A 442 -16.73 8.72 8.32
C PRO A 442 -15.28 8.48 8.73
N ASP A 443 -14.35 8.64 7.80
CA ASP A 443 -12.95 8.32 8.06
C ASP A 443 -12.33 9.17 9.16
N GLU A 444 -12.77 10.42 9.31
CA GLU A 444 -12.38 11.26 10.43
C GLU A 444 -12.68 10.57 11.78
N MET A 445 -13.85 9.95 11.92
CA MET A 445 -14.21 9.23 13.14
C MET A 445 -13.44 7.92 13.29
N LYS A 446 -13.13 7.21 12.20
CA LYS A 446 -12.24 6.04 12.25
C LYS A 446 -10.84 6.46 12.74
N ASP A 447 -10.30 7.56 12.25
CA ASP A 447 -8.99 8.08 12.64
C ASP A 447 -8.93 8.45 14.12
N ARG A 448 -10.00 9.05 14.67
CA ARG A 448 -10.08 9.35 16.12
C ARG A 448 -9.99 8.08 16.97
N ASN A 449 -10.70 7.03 16.57
CA ASN A 449 -10.67 5.73 17.24
C ASN A 449 -9.31 5.04 17.08
N ARG A 450 -8.71 5.08 15.90
CA ARG A 450 -7.35 4.56 15.62
C ARG A 450 -6.30 5.22 16.50
N MET A 451 -6.33 6.56 16.60
CA MET A 451 -5.38 7.29 17.43
C MET A 451 -5.58 7.02 18.93
N GLN A 452 -6.82 6.86 19.39
CA GLN A 452 -7.06 6.48 20.78
C GLN A 452 -6.51 5.08 21.06
N ALA A 453 -6.75 4.12 20.15
CA ALA A 453 -6.25 2.76 20.24
C ALA A 453 -4.71 2.70 20.26
N ASP A 454 -4.05 3.39 19.33
CA ASP A 454 -2.60 3.37 19.20
C ASP A 454 -1.89 3.95 20.45
N HIS A 455 -2.55 4.89 21.14
CA HIS A 455 -2.00 5.54 22.33
C HIS A 455 -2.15 4.69 23.62
N ILE A 456 -3.00 3.66 23.62
CA ILE A 456 -3.16 2.75 24.79
C ILE A 456 -1.84 2.11 25.17
N GLY A 457 -1.05 1.64 24.20
CA GLY A 457 0.24 1.01 24.46
C GLY A 457 1.24 1.93 25.18
N ILE A 458 1.23 3.23 24.84
CA ILE A 458 2.10 4.24 25.46
C ILE A 458 1.72 4.44 26.93
N LYS A 459 0.41 4.50 27.23
CA LYS A 459 -0.10 4.62 28.60
C LYS A 459 0.27 3.41 29.46
N ILE A 460 0.12 2.20 28.91
CA ILE A 460 0.49 0.95 29.59
C ILE A 460 2.00 0.91 29.90
N ARG A 461 2.86 1.25 28.92
CA ARG A 461 4.32 1.31 29.13
C ARG A 461 4.72 2.38 30.15
N SER A 462 4.00 3.50 30.19
CA SER A 462 4.22 4.58 31.17
C SER A 462 3.99 4.11 32.62
N LEU A 463 3.18 3.06 32.81
CA LEU A 463 2.97 2.45 34.12
C LEU A 463 3.93 1.29 34.43
N SER A 464 4.86 0.97 33.53
CA SER A 464 5.71 -0.23 33.60
C SER A 464 4.89 -1.52 33.57
N CYS A 465 3.86 -1.53 32.71
CA CYS A 465 2.98 -2.67 32.49
C CYS A 465 3.10 -3.19 31.05
N HIS A 466 2.49 -4.35 30.79
CA HIS A 466 2.31 -4.93 29.46
C HIS A 466 0.95 -5.65 29.36
N LEU A 467 0.58 -6.07 28.15
CA LEU A 467 -0.64 -6.83 27.89
C LEU A 467 -0.38 -8.33 27.95
N MET A 468 -1.33 -9.09 28.50
CA MET A 468 -1.39 -10.55 28.39
C MET A 468 -2.79 -10.98 27.94
N PRO A 469 -2.93 -12.18 27.33
CA PRO A 469 -4.23 -12.81 27.13
C PRO A 469 -5.05 -12.85 28.42
N LEU A 470 -6.36 -12.67 28.32
CA LEU A 470 -7.26 -12.57 29.47
C LEU A 470 -7.22 -13.82 30.36
N ASP A 471 -7.08 -14.99 29.74
CA ASP A 471 -7.01 -16.33 30.35
C ASP A 471 -5.65 -16.67 31.01
N SER A 472 -4.64 -15.79 30.87
CA SER A 472 -3.35 -15.95 31.56
C SER A 472 -3.53 -16.10 33.08
N PRO A 473 -2.70 -16.87 33.80
CA PRO A 473 -2.79 -16.97 35.25
C PRO A 473 -2.32 -15.69 35.99
N THR A 474 -1.64 -14.76 35.31
CA THR A 474 -1.08 -13.56 35.94
C THR A 474 -2.18 -12.62 36.46
N LYS A 475 -2.03 -12.12 37.68
CA LYS A 475 -2.97 -11.18 38.29
C LYS A 475 -3.02 -9.87 37.50
N ALA A 476 -4.23 -9.38 37.23
CA ALA A 476 -4.44 -8.09 36.59
C ALA A 476 -3.84 -6.95 37.42
N TYR A 477 -3.25 -5.97 36.74
CA TYR A 477 -2.74 -4.75 37.32
C TYR A 477 -3.89 -3.92 37.91
N ASP A 478 -3.69 -3.35 39.10
CA ASP A 478 -4.67 -2.47 39.74
C ASP A 478 -4.66 -1.08 39.09
N TRP A 479 -5.21 -1.02 37.87
CA TRP A 479 -5.21 0.18 37.02
C TRP A 479 -5.90 1.35 37.70
N LYS A 480 -7.12 1.13 38.22
CA LYS A 480 -8.00 2.20 38.73
C LYS A 480 -7.40 2.94 39.93
N ASN A 481 -6.55 2.26 40.71
CA ASN A 481 -5.92 2.84 41.90
C ASN A 481 -4.48 3.32 41.68
N ASP A 482 -3.97 3.34 40.44
CA ASP A 482 -2.62 3.86 40.17
C ASP A 482 -2.54 5.38 40.49
N PRO A 483 -1.55 5.84 41.26
CA PRO A 483 -1.43 7.27 41.60
C PRO A 483 -1.16 8.19 40.39
N ARG A 484 -0.84 7.62 39.22
CA ARG A 484 -0.54 8.35 37.98
C ARG A 484 -1.77 8.57 37.08
N GLN A 485 -2.98 8.21 37.54
CA GLN A 485 -4.23 8.38 36.78
C GLN A 485 -4.40 9.80 36.19
N GLU A 486 -4.21 10.85 36.99
CA GLU A 486 -4.36 12.23 36.51
C GLU A 486 -3.28 12.60 35.45
N ALA A 487 -2.07 12.06 35.58
CA ALA A 487 -1.02 12.25 34.58
C ALA A 487 -1.36 11.54 33.26
N LEU A 488 -2.01 10.38 33.32
CA LEU A 488 -2.54 9.72 32.11
C LEU A 488 -3.64 10.55 31.47
N SER A 489 -4.56 11.14 32.24
CA SER A 489 -5.63 12.00 31.72
C SER A 489 -5.08 13.24 31.02
N LYS A 490 -4.06 13.88 31.60
CA LYS A 490 -3.37 15.00 30.93
C LYS A 490 -2.65 14.57 29.66
N ALA A 491 -2.07 13.37 29.61
CA ALA A 491 -1.47 12.82 28.39
C ALA A 491 -2.54 12.53 27.32
N GLU A 492 -3.73 12.07 27.72
CA GLU A 492 -4.88 11.88 26.83
C GLU A 492 -5.39 13.19 26.24
N HIS A 493 -5.51 14.25 27.06
CA HIS A 493 -5.87 15.58 26.55
C HIS A 493 -4.84 16.12 25.56
N ASN A 494 -3.54 15.93 25.83
CA ASN A 494 -2.48 16.32 24.89
C ASN A 494 -2.58 15.56 23.55
N ARG A 495 -2.91 14.27 23.59
CA ARG A 495 -3.17 13.46 22.39
C ARG A 495 -4.41 13.93 21.63
N TRP A 496 -5.48 14.31 22.34
CA TRP A 496 -6.66 14.92 21.72
C TRP A 496 -6.32 16.25 21.06
N ASN A 497 -5.61 17.14 21.75
CA ASN A 497 -5.12 18.40 21.19
C ASN A 497 -4.28 18.18 19.92
N ALA A 498 -3.41 17.18 19.92
CA ALA A 498 -2.58 16.86 18.75
C ALA A 498 -3.42 16.47 17.54
N TYR A 499 -4.45 15.65 17.71
CA TYR A 499 -5.39 15.36 16.63
C TYR A 499 -6.06 16.63 16.09
N MET A 500 -6.50 17.51 16.99
CA MET A 500 -7.15 18.76 16.64
C MET A 500 -6.20 19.65 15.81
N TYR A 501 -4.95 19.84 16.27
CA TYR A 501 -3.93 20.59 15.52
C TYR A 501 -3.66 19.98 14.13
N TYR A 502 -3.51 18.65 14.06
CA TYR A 502 -3.30 17.93 12.80
C TYR A 502 -4.46 18.14 11.81
N LYS A 503 -5.71 18.18 12.29
CA LYS A 503 -6.90 18.50 11.46
C LYS A 503 -7.10 20.00 11.20
N GLY A 504 -6.14 20.84 11.58
CA GLY A 504 -6.17 22.29 11.32
C GLY A 504 -6.99 23.11 12.32
N TRP A 505 -7.36 22.53 13.46
CA TRP A 505 -8.04 23.27 14.51
C TRP A 505 -7.07 24.13 15.32
N LYS A 506 -7.63 25.18 15.93
CA LYS A 506 -6.92 26.11 16.80
C LYS A 506 -7.78 26.49 17.99
N PHE A 507 -7.14 27.05 19.01
CA PHE A 507 -7.86 27.65 20.12
C PHE A 507 -8.76 28.80 19.65
N GLY A 508 -9.97 28.86 20.20
CA GLY A 508 -10.86 30.01 20.10
C GLY A 508 -11.96 29.92 21.16
N LYS A 509 -12.48 31.07 21.61
CA LYS A 509 -13.42 31.16 22.74
C LYS A 509 -14.70 30.32 22.55
N ASP A 510 -15.09 30.10 21.31
CA ASP A 510 -16.29 29.33 20.95
C ASP A 510 -15.92 28.22 19.96
N LYS A 511 -16.65 27.11 20.05
CA LYS A 511 -16.55 26.03 19.06
C LYS A 511 -17.11 26.51 17.72
N ASN A 512 -16.32 26.42 16.65
CA ASN A 512 -16.77 26.76 15.30
C ASN A 512 -16.12 25.83 14.27
N GLU A 513 -16.94 25.03 13.59
CA GLU A 513 -16.51 24.05 12.59
C GLU A 513 -15.87 24.73 11.36
N GLN A 514 -16.47 25.81 10.83
CA GLN A 514 -15.98 26.49 9.62
C GLN A 514 -14.62 27.15 9.82
N ARG A 515 -14.40 27.77 10.99
CA ARG A 515 -13.12 28.41 11.35
C ARG A 515 -12.15 27.44 12.03
N LYS A 516 -12.58 26.19 12.25
CA LYS A 516 -11.90 25.15 13.04
C LYS A 516 -11.38 25.70 14.37
N THR A 517 -12.26 26.26 15.21
CA THR A 517 -11.89 26.74 16.55
C THR A 517 -12.54 25.93 17.67
N HIS A 518 -11.83 25.67 18.76
CA HIS A 518 -12.37 24.97 19.92
C HIS A 518 -11.87 25.59 21.25
N PRO A 519 -12.75 25.80 22.26
CA PRO A 519 -12.37 26.43 23.54
C PRO A 519 -11.43 25.55 24.37
N ASP A 520 -11.64 24.24 24.33
CA ASP A 520 -10.89 23.31 25.18
C ASP A 520 -9.47 23.00 24.67
N MET A 521 -9.04 23.61 23.55
CA MET A 521 -7.66 23.52 23.04
C MET A 521 -6.69 24.41 23.86
N ILE A 522 -6.65 24.18 25.16
CA ILE A 522 -5.79 24.82 26.14
C ILE A 522 -5.06 23.76 26.98
N SER A 523 -4.14 24.19 27.84
CA SER A 523 -3.49 23.29 28.81
C SER A 523 -4.53 22.60 29.68
N TYR A 524 -4.35 21.29 29.89
CA TYR A 524 -5.20 20.48 30.77
C TYR A 524 -5.43 21.14 32.13
N ASP A 525 -4.37 21.76 32.70
CA ASP A 525 -4.44 22.36 34.03
C ASP A 525 -5.49 23.49 34.10
N ASN A 526 -5.74 24.17 32.98
CA ASN A 526 -6.65 25.31 32.85
C ASN A 526 -8.08 24.90 32.42
N LEU A 527 -8.35 23.61 32.21
CA LEU A 527 -9.69 23.13 31.91
C LEU A 527 -10.58 23.13 33.16
N ASP A 528 -11.87 23.35 32.92
CA ASP A 528 -12.91 23.08 33.90
C ASP A 528 -12.93 21.59 34.26
N ASP A 529 -13.25 21.28 35.52
CA ASP A 529 -13.18 19.91 36.03
C ASP A 529 -14.17 18.96 35.34
N SER A 530 -15.33 19.49 34.92
CA SER A 530 -16.31 18.75 34.12
C SER A 530 -15.77 18.32 32.76
N ILE A 531 -14.87 19.11 32.17
CA ILE A 531 -14.22 18.79 30.90
C ILE A 531 -13.09 17.78 31.12
N LYS A 532 -12.28 17.96 32.18
CA LYS A 532 -11.26 16.97 32.61
C LYS A 532 -11.84 15.57 32.82
N GLN A 533 -13.11 15.49 33.23
CA GLN A 533 -13.78 14.22 33.46
C GLN A 533 -13.91 13.36 32.19
N TYR A 534 -13.96 13.96 30.99
CA TYR A 534 -13.95 13.17 29.74
C TYR A 534 -12.63 12.39 29.57
N ASP A 535 -11.49 13.03 29.82
CA ASP A 535 -10.18 12.37 29.77
C ASP A 535 -10.03 11.32 30.88
N ARG A 536 -10.47 11.63 32.11
CA ARG A 536 -10.48 10.66 33.22
C ARG A 536 -11.31 9.43 32.90
N ASN A 537 -12.51 9.61 32.35
CA ASN A 537 -13.36 8.50 31.92
C ASN A 537 -12.70 7.67 30.82
N ALA A 538 -12.04 8.32 29.84
CA ALA A 538 -11.32 7.61 28.79
C ALA A 538 -10.17 6.74 29.35
N ILE A 539 -9.42 7.24 30.32
CA ILE A 539 -8.36 6.48 31.00
C ILE A 539 -8.94 5.33 31.83
N LEU A 540 -9.99 5.58 32.61
CA LEU A 540 -10.62 4.55 33.45
C LEU A 540 -11.26 3.41 32.65
N ASN A 541 -11.68 3.68 31.41
CA ASN A 541 -12.32 2.70 30.51
C ASN A 541 -11.32 1.76 29.81
N ILE A 542 -10.01 2.03 29.86
CA ILE A 542 -8.99 1.23 29.15
C ILE A 542 -9.04 -0.27 29.52
N PRO A 543 -9.12 -0.68 30.80
CA PRO A 543 -9.22 -2.09 31.17
C PRO A 543 -10.43 -2.79 30.55
N ASP A 544 -11.60 -2.16 30.58
CA ASP A 544 -12.85 -2.73 30.06
C ASP A 544 -12.77 -2.92 28.53
N LEU A 545 -12.15 -1.97 27.82
CA LEU A 545 -11.89 -2.07 26.38
C LEU A 545 -10.92 -3.21 26.05
N LEU A 546 -9.88 -3.40 26.85
CA LEU A 546 -8.91 -4.47 26.65
C LEU A 546 -9.51 -5.85 26.93
N GLU A 547 -10.38 -5.95 27.94
CA GLU A 547 -11.11 -7.17 28.26
C GLU A 547 -12.01 -7.60 27.09
N GLN A 548 -12.75 -6.66 26.50
CA GLN A 548 -13.53 -6.89 25.27
C GLN A 548 -12.65 -7.37 24.10
N ALA A 549 -11.40 -6.90 24.03
CA ALA A 549 -10.41 -7.32 23.04
C ALA A 549 -9.68 -8.63 23.39
N GLY A 550 -9.98 -9.26 24.54
CA GLY A 550 -9.39 -10.53 24.98
C GLY A 550 -8.06 -10.39 25.73
N TYR A 551 -7.76 -9.21 26.29
CA TYR A 551 -6.51 -8.90 26.98
C TYR A 551 -6.75 -8.36 28.39
N LYS A 552 -5.71 -8.45 29.22
CA LYS A 552 -5.60 -7.74 30.50
C LYS A 552 -4.23 -7.08 30.67
N ILE A 553 -4.19 -6.04 31.49
CA ILE A 553 -2.97 -5.34 31.85
C ILE A 553 -2.31 -6.08 33.02
N VAL A 554 -1.01 -6.30 32.95
CA VAL A 554 -0.21 -6.87 34.04
C VAL A 554 1.05 -6.04 34.28
N SER A 555 1.58 -6.06 35.50
CA SER A 555 2.84 -5.38 35.80
C SER A 555 4.02 -6.11 35.15
N ASN A 556 5.05 -5.38 34.74
CA ASN A 556 6.34 -6.00 34.45
C ASN A 556 6.90 -6.53 35.77
N SER A 557 6.96 -7.84 35.94
CA SER A 557 7.62 -8.46 37.10
C SER A 557 9.02 -7.87 37.24
N ASN A 558 9.34 -7.32 38.40
CA ASN A 558 10.73 -7.06 38.78
C ASN A 558 11.45 -8.37 39.08
#